data_AF-A0A3M2I066-F1
#
_entry.id   AF-A0A3M2I066-F1
#
_cell.length_a   1.000
_cell.length_b   1.000
_cell.length_c   1.000
_cell.angle_alpha   90.00
_cell.angle_beta   90.00
_cell.angle_gamma   90.00
#
_symmetry.space_group_name_H-M   'P 1'
#
loop_
_entity.id
_entity.type
_entity.pdbx_description
1 polymer ?
#
loop_
_entity_poly.entity_id
_entity_poly.type
_entity_poly.pdbx_seq_one_letter_code
_entity_poly.pdbx_strand_id
1 'polypeptide(L)'
;MKLLSLCVSLIAVIAVAGCDRIDPNSPLGKRKAIYQQMLDVKEDLGGMLRGRLEFNPQEFARGAVTLDELSRQPWQHYPEVKEAQSDARNDVWEKQARFNELARELEARTAELVTATAESATTVQGVSPAFQRVEDACETCHKAFRAY
;
A
#
# COMPACT_ATOMS: atom_id res chain seq x y z
N MET A 1 7.03 -67.55 14.79
CA MET A 1 8.14 -67.36 13.84
C MET A 1 7.58 -67.21 12.43
N LYS A 2 7.65 -66.00 11.86
CA LYS A 2 7.81 -65.70 10.43
C LYS A 2 7.87 -64.18 10.29
N LEU A 3 9.10 -63.68 10.20
CA LEU A 3 9.42 -62.33 9.75
C LEU A 3 8.94 -62.16 8.31
N LEU A 4 8.35 -61.02 7.95
CA LEU A 4 8.29 -60.61 6.54
C LEU A 4 8.28 -59.09 6.38
N SER A 5 9.38 -58.62 5.81
CA SER A 5 9.60 -57.45 4.96
C SER A 5 9.12 -56.06 5.36
N LEU A 6 10.13 -55.32 5.83
CA LEU A 6 10.36 -53.88 5.67
C LEU A 6 10.26 -53.45 4.19
N CYS A 7 9.32 -52.57 3.85
CA CYS A 7 9.40 -51.72 2.66
C CYS A 7 9.06 -50.28 3.06
N VAL A 8 10.10 -49.56 3.49
CA VAL A 8 10.08 -48.10 3.61
C VAL A 8 10.16 -47.54 2.19
N SER A 9 9.06 -47.03 1.67
CA SER A 9 9.07 -46.19 0.46
C SER A 9 8.89 -44.74 0.89
N LEU A 10 10.01 -44.10 1.24
CA LEU A 10 10.09 -42.67 1.46
C LEU A 10 10.03 -41.97 0.10
N ILE A 11 8.84 -41.56 -0.34
CA ILE A 11 8.69 -40.64 -1.47
C ILE A 11 9.10 -39.25 -0.95
N ALA A 12 10.35 -38.88 -1.18
CA ALA A 12 10.81 -37.52 -1.03
C ALA A 12 10.19 -36.69 -2.18
N VAL A 13 9.05 -36.06 -1.91
CA VAL A 13 8.55 -34.98 -2.77
C VAL A 13 9.50 -33.81 -2.61
N ILE A 14 10.42 -33.66 -3.56
CA ILE A 14 11.19 -32.42 -3.71
C ILE A 14 10.19 -31.37 -4.22
N ALA A 15 9.61 -30.62 -3.29
CA ALA A 15 8.93 -29.38 -3.61
C ALA A 15 10.01 -28.37 -4.02
N VAL A 16 10.29 -28.27 -5.31
CA VAL A 16 10.95 -27.09 -5.86
C VAL A 16 9.93 -25.96 -5.81
N ALA A 17 9.78 -25.34 -4.64
CA ALA A 17 9.21 -24.00 -4.56
C ALA A 17 10.26 -23.06 -5.15
N GLY A 18 10.12 -22.74 -6.43
CA GLY A 18 10.74 -21.54 -6.99
C GLY A 18 10.19 -20.35 -6.22
N CYS A 19 10.94 -19.91 -5.20
CA CYS A 19 10.61 -18.71 -4.46
C CYS A 19 10.86 -17.50 -5.36
N ASP A 20 9.88 -17.13 -6.18
CA ASP A 20 9.76 -15.79 -6.78
C ASP A 20 9.42 -14.75 -5.68
N ARG A 21 10.11 -14.85 -4.54
CA ARG A 21 9.91 -13.98 -3.40
C ARG A 21 10.70 -12.71 -3.65
N ILE A 22 10.00 -11.58 -3.73
CA ILE A 22 10.63 -10.26 -3.74
C ILE A 22 11.45 -10.14 -2.45
N ASP A 23 12.73 -9.83 -2.58
CA ASP A 23 13.60 -9.57 -1.43
C ASP A 23 13.03 -8.38 -0.62
N PRO A 24 12.65 -8.56 0.66
CA PRO A 24 12.07 -7.49 1.47
C PRO A 24 13.02 -6.30 1.67
N ASN A 25 14.33 -6.51 1.53
CA ASN A 25 15.32 -5.44 1.67
C ASN A 25 15.60 -4.68 0.37
N SER A 26 15.14 -5.21 -0.77
CA SER A 26 15.24 -4.53 -2.07
C SER A 26 14.37 -3.25 -2.11
N PRO A 27 14.67 -2.28 -3.00
CA PRO A 27 13.81 -1.12 -3.21
C PRO A 27 12.34 -1.50 -3.49
N LEU A 28 12.12 -2.52 -4.34
CA LEU A 28 10.78 -3.05 -4.63
C LEU A 28 10.09 -3.61 -3.38
N GLY A 29 10.79 -4.41 -2.58
CA GLY A 29 10.27 -4.96 -1.32
C GLY A 29 9.86 -3.87 -0.33
N LYS A 30 10.72 -2.86 -0.15
CA LYS A 30 10.48 -1.71 0.73
C LYS A 30 9.26 -0.90 0.30
N ARG A 31 9.16 -0.48 -0.97
CA ARG A 31 7.99 0.31 -1.42
C ARG A 31 6.70 -0.50 -1.37
N LYS A 32 6.73 -1.79 -1.70
CA LYS A 32 5.53 -2.66 -1.58
C LYS A 32 5.06 -2.77 -0.14
N ALA A 33 5.98 -2.91 0.82
CA ALA A 33 5.62 -2.94 2.24
C ALA A 33 5.02 -1.62 2.73
N ILE A 34 5.51 -0.47 2.26
CA ILE A 34 4.93 0.84 2.60
C ILE A 34 3.55 0.99 1.96
N TYR A 35 3.39 0.67 0.67
CA TYR A 35 2.08 0.72 0.02
C TYR A 35 1.05 -0.21 0.66
N GLN A 36 1.47 -1.37 1.16
CA GLN A 36 0.58 -2.25 1.92
C GLN A 36 0.11 -1.58 3.22
N GLN A 37 1.02 -0.98 3.99
CA GLN A 37 0.66 -0.23 5.20
C GLN A 37 -0.28 0.95 4.89
N MET A 38 -0.02 1.68 3.80
CA MET A 38 -0.92 2.74 3.33
C MET A 38 -2.31 2.20 3.01
N LEU A 39 -2.37 1.05 2.32
CA LEU A 39 -3.63 0.39 1.97
C LEU A 39 -4.41 -0.01 3.22
N ASP A 40 -3.76 -0.67 4.18
CA ASP A 40 -4.40 -1.13 5.42
C ASP A 40 -5.02 0.04 6.20
N VAL A 41 -4.24 1.11 6.42
CA VAL A 41 -4.71 2.33 7.10
C VAL A 41 -5.87 2.98 6.33
N LYS A 42 -5.73 3.12 5.01
CA LYS A 42 -6.76 3.71 4.14
C LYS A 42 -8.05 2.89 4.15
N GLU A 43 -7.96 1.56 4.17
CA GLU A 43 -9.13 0.68 4.24
C GLU A 43 -9.87 0.81 5.55
N ASP A 44 -9.17 0.95 6.68
CA ASP A 44 -9.78 1.17 7.99
C ASP A 44 -10.48 2.54 8.06
N LEU A 45 -9.79 3.61 7.64
CA LEU A 45 -10.41 4.95 7.57
C LEU A 45 -11.67 4.93 6.70
N GLY A 46 -11.58 4.38 5.48
CA GLY A 46 -12.74 4.26 4.59
C GLY A 46 -13.82 3.31 5.16
N GLY A 47 -13.43 2.31 5.93
CA GLY A 47 -14.32 1.40 6.64
C GLY A 47 -15.15 2.11 7.70
N MET A 48 -14.54 3.01 8.47
CA MET A 48 -15.24 3.85 9.46
C MET A 48 -16.24 4.80 8.78
N LEU A 49 -15.85 5.43 7.66
CA LEU A 49 -16.75 6.35 6.94
C LEU A 49 -17.93 5.65 6.26
N ARG A 50 -17.71 4.42 5.79
CA ARG A 50 -18.74 3.61 5.10
C ARG A 50 -19.52 2.69 6.04
N GLY A 51 -19.30 2.79 7.36
CA GLY A 51 -20.01 2.00 8.37
C GLY A 51 -19.64 0.51 8.42
N ARG A 52 -18.54 0.10 7.78
CA ARG A 52 -17.96 -1.24 7.93
C ARG A 52 -17.29 -1.40 9.30
N LEU A 53 -16.70 -0.31 9.81
CA LEU A 53 -16.13 -0.20 11.15
C LEU A 53 -16.88 0.88 11.92
N GLU A 54 -16.89 0.79 13.25
CA GLU A 54 -17.42 1.86 14.09
C GLU A 54 -16.57 3.13 13.91
N PHE A 55 -17.22 4.27 13.70
CA PHE A 55 -16.51 5.53 13.55
C PHE A 55 -16.01 6.04 14.91
N ASN A 56 -14.69 5.98 15.10
CA ASN A 56 -14.01 6.57 16.25
C ASN A 56 -13.23 7.83 15.81
N PRO A 57 -13.64 9.04 16.24
CA PRO A 57 -12.99 10.30 15.89
C PRO A 57 -11.47 10.34 16.15
N GLN A 58 -11.02 9.75 17.26
CA GLN A 58 -9.62 9.78 17.65
C GLN A 58 -8.79 8.80 16.83
N GLU A 59 -9.28 7.58 16.61
CA GLU A 59 -8.59 6.60 15.76
C GLU A 59 -8.56 7.07 14.31
N PHE A 60 -9.63 7.70 13.82
CA PHE A 60 -9.65 8.28 12.48
C PHE A 60 -8.56 9.36 12.31
N ALA A 61 -8.44 10.27 13.28
CA ALA A 61 -7.41 11.30 13.27
C ALA A 61 -5.99 10.72 13.32
N ARG A 62 -5.75 9.69 14.16
CA ARG A 62 -4.45 9.00 14.20
C ARG A 62 -4.13 8.30 12.88
N GLY A 63 -5.09 7.59 12.30
CA GLY A 63 -4.92 6.93 11.01
C GLY A 63 -4.66 7.93 9.89
N ALA A 64 -5.28 9.12 9.91
CA ALA A 64 -4.99 10.18 8.94
C ALA A 64 -3.52 10.66 9.04
N VAL A 65 -3.01 10.85 10.26
CA VAL A 65 -1.59 11.20 10.48
C VAL A 65 -0.66 10.10 10.00
N THR A 66 -0.95 8.84 10.36
CA THR A 66 -0.16 7.69 9.90
C THR A 66 -0.16 7.58 8.37
N LEU A 67 -1.30 7.81 7.71
CA LEU A 67 -1.39 7.79 6.26
C LEU A 67 -0.56 8.90 5.62
N ASP A 68 -0.56 10.12 6.20
CA ASP A 68 0.30 11.21 5.73
C ASP A 68 1.79 10.88 5.84
N GLU A 69 2.22 10.37 7.00
CA GLU A 69 3.61 9.96 7.23
C GLU A 69 4.06 8.87 6.26
N LEU A 70 3.21 7.85 6.03
CA LEU A 70 3.50 6.78 5.09
C LEU A 70 3.54 7.27 3.64
N SER A 71 2.67 8.21 3.25
CA SER A 71 2.58 8.71 1.88
C SER A 71 3.89 9.30 1.35
N ARG A 72 4.77 9.76 2.24
CA ARG A 72 6.04 10.43 1.91
C ARG A 72 7.21 9.49 1.67
N GLN A 73 7.05 8.21 2.01
CA GLN A 73 8.16 7.25 2.10
C GLN A 73 8.45 6.43 0.82
N PRO A 74 7.47 6.03 -0.03
CA PRO A 74 7.73 5.09 -1.13
C PRO A 74 8.67 5.62 -2.21
N TRP A 75 8.69 6.93 -2.43
CA TRP A 75 9.25 7.55 -3.64
C TRP A 75 10.75 7.32 -3.80
N GLN A 76 11.48 7.33 -2.69
CA GLN A 76 12.93 7.08 -2.67
C GLN A 76 13.31 5.64 -3.07
N HIS A 77 12.33 4.74 -3.13
CA HIS A 77 12.53 3.33 -3.44
C HIS A 77 12.18 2.98 -4.90
N TYR A 78 12.02 3.98 -5.76
CA TYR A 78 12.01 3.80 -7.21
C TYR A 78 13.45 3.97 -7.75
N PRO A 79 14.14 2.88 -8.12
CA PRO A 79 15.48 2.97 -8.69
C PRO A 79 15.47 3.59 -10.09
N GLU A 80 16.63 3.99 -10.60
CA GLU A 80 16.78 4.54 -11.97
C GLU A 80 16.36 3.55 -13.06
N VAL A 81 16.52 2.25 -12.81
CA VAL A 81 16.18 1.17 -13.75
C VAL A 81 15.08 0.31 -13.16
N LYS A 82 14.02 0.10 -13.93
CA LYS A 82 12.88 -0.73 -13.55
C LYS A 82 13.27 -2.15 -13.16
N GLU A 83 12.75 -2.60 -12.02
CA GLU A 83 12.86 -3.99 -11.61
C GLU A 83 11.90 -4.89 -12.39
N ALA A 84 12.36 -6.08 -12.76
CA ALA A 84 11.59 -7.04 -13.55
C ALA A 84 10.24 -7.43 -12.92
N GLN A 85 10.18 -7.51 -11.59
CA GLN A 85 8.99 -7.90 -10.83
C GLN A 85 8.10 -6.71 -10.40
N SER A 86 8.37 -5.51 -10.93
CA SER A 86 7.62 -4.30 -10.58
C SER A 86 6.29 -4.20 -11.32
N ASP A 87 5.21 -3.93 -10.58
CA ASP A 87 3.87 -3.65 -11.13
C ASP A 87 3.77 -2.21 -11.69
N ALA A 88 4.84 -1.40 -11.58
CA ALA A 88 4.89 -0.08 -12.19
C ALA A 88 5.03 -0.19 -13.72
N ARG A 89 4.29 0.64 -14.46
CA ARG A 89 4.47 0.82 -15.91
C ARG A 89 5.79 1.52 -16.19
N ASN A 90 6.33 1.33 -17.40
CA ASN A 90 7.55 2.03 -17.84
C ASN A 90 7.38 3.56 -17.80
N ASP A 91 6.14 4.04 -17.96
CA ASP A 91 5.75 5.44 -17.83
C ASP A 91 6.29 6.12 -16.55
N VAL A 92 6.51 5.39 -15.44
CA VAL A 92 7.13 5.98 -14.22
C VAL A 92 8.52 6.56 -14.53
N TRP A 93 9.33 5.83 -15.30
CA TRP A 93 10.69 6.22 -15.67
C TRP A 93 10.73 7.19 -16.86
N GLU A 94 9.75 7.09 -17.76
CA GLU A 94 9.65 7.96 -18.95
C GLU A 94 9.03 9.33 -18.63
N LYS A 95 8.16 9.41 -17.60
CA LYS A 95 7.38 10.61 -17.24
C LYS A 95 7.58 11.00 -15.78
N GLN A 96 8.83 10.99 -15.31
CA GLN A 96 9.19 11.25 -13.91
C GLN A 96 8.63 12.57 -13.37
N ALA A 97 8.58 13.64 -14.18
CA ALA A 97 7.99 14.91 -13.77
C ALA A 97 6.52 14.76 -13.36
N ARG A 98 5.72 14.06 -14.18
CA ARG A 98 4.30 13.78 -13.88
C ARG A 98 4.14 12.80 -12.73
N PHE A 99 5.01 11.79 -12.63
CA PHE A 99 5.00 10.86 -11.50
C PHE A 99 5.25 11.59 -10.17
N ASN A 100 6.26 12.46 -10.12
CA ASN A 100 6.59 13.26 -8.95
C ASN A 100 5.49 14.29 -8.63
N GLU A 101 4.87 14.90 -9.64
CA GLU A 101 3.71 15.78 -9.45
C GLU A 101 2.57 15.06 -8.72
N LEU A 102 2.18 13.87 -9.18
CA LEU A 102 1.11 13.09 -8.55
C LEU A 102 1.50 12.56 -7.16
N ALA A 103 2.78 12.24 -6.94
CA ALA A 103 3.28 11.88 -5.61
C ALA A 103 3.14 13.05 -4.62
N ARG A 104 3.50 14.27 -5.03
CA ARG A 104 3.34 15.48 -4.22
C ARG A 104 1.87 15.85 -4.02
N GLU A 105 1.02 15.59 -5.01
CA GLU A 105 -0.43 15.76 -4.85
C GLU A 105 -0.99 14.82 -3.77
N LEU A 106 -0.62 13.53 -3.78
CA LEU A 106 -1.05 12.59 -2.74
C LEU A 106 -0.63 13.09 -1.34
N GLU A 107 0.64 13.49 -1.18
CA GLU A 107 1.15 14.03 0.09
C GLU A 107 0.43 15.31 0.55
N ALA A 108 -0.04 16.13 -0.39
CA ALA A 108 -0.84 17.31 -0.08
C ALA A 108 -2.25 16.91 0.38
N ARG A 109 -2.89 15.93 -0.29
CA ARG A 109 -4.23 15.47 0.09
C ARG A 109 -4.26 14.76 1.44
N THR A 110 -3.23 13.99 1.78
CA THR A 110 -3.12 13.38 3.11
C THR A 110 -2.90 14.43 4.20
N ALA A 111 -2.11 15.48 3.92
CA ALA A 111 -1.95 16.60 4.85
C ALA A 111 -3.28 17.37 5.05
N GLU A 112 -4.03 17.62 3.97
CA GLU A 112 -5.38 18.21 4.06
C GLU A 112 -6.34 17.35 4.89
N LEU A 113 -6.26 16.02 4.77
CA LEU A 113 -7.05 15.11 5.60
C LEU A 113 -6.69 15.26 7.08
N VAL A 114 -5.40 15.34 7.42
CA VAL A 114 -4.95 15.61 8.79
C VAL A 114 -5.53 16.93 9.30
N THR A 115 -5.43 18.00 8.51
CA THR A 115 -6.03 19.30 8.86
C THR A 115 -7.54 19.21 9.09
N ALA A 116 -8.27 18.50 8.23
CA ALA A 116 -9.72 18.30 8.38
C ALA A 116 -10.10 17.56 9.67
N THR A 117 -9.21 16.71 10.21
CA THR A 117 -9.41 16.04 11.50
C THR A 117 -9.10 16.92 12.72
N ALA A 118 -8.54 18.12 12.51
CA ALA A 118 -8.15 19.05 13.57
C ALA A 118 -9.08 20.26 13.71
N GLU A 119 -9.83 20.62 12.66
CA GLU A 119 -10.54 21.91 12.58
C GLU A 119 -11.91 21.95 13.29
N SER A 120 -12.48 20.81 13.71
CA SER A 120 -13.76 20.70 14.46
C SER A 120 -13.93 19.27 14.98
N ALA A 121 -15.03 18.95 15.69
CA ALA A 121 -15.35 17.57 16.02
C ALA A 121 -15.26 16.69 14.76
N THR A 122 -14.28 15.78 14.74
CA THR A 122 -14.07 14.83 13.64
C THR A 122 -15.35 14.00 13.52
N THR A 123 -16.15 14.31 12.50
CA THR A 123 -17.42 13.65 12.18
C THR A 123 -17.30 13.07 10.78
N VAL A 124 -18.06 12.00 10.50
CA VAL A 124 -18.07 11.35 9.17
C VAL A 124 -18.24 12.40 8.07
N GLN A 125 -19.26 13.25 8.16
CA GLN A 125 -19.55 14.28 7.16
C GLN A 125 -18.43 15.32 7.04
N GLY A 126 -17.75 15.66 8.13
CA GLY A 126 -16.66 16.62 8.15
C GLY A 126 -15.41 16.13 7.43
N VAL A 127 -15.07 14.84 7.56
CA VAL A 127 -13.83 14.29 6.97
C VAL A 127 -14.03 13.57 5.63
N SER A 128 -15.24 13.12 5.31
CA SER A 128 -15.51 12.40 4.06
C SER A 128 -15.02 13.13 2.80
N PRO A 129 -15.22 14.46 2.62
CA PRO A 129 -14.74 15.16 1.43
C PRO A 129 -13.21 15.16 1.31
N ALA A 130 -12.49 15.30 2.43
CA ALA A 130 -11.02 15.27 2.42
C ALA A 130 -10.51 13.85 2.16
N PHE A 131 -11.15 12.84 2.75
CA PHE A 131 -10.80 11.44 2.51
C PHE A 131 -11.03 11.03 1.05
N GLN A 132 -12.14 11.48 0.42
CA GLN A 132 -12.38 11.22 -1.00
C GLN A 132 -11.27 11.78 -1.89
N ARG A 133 -10.75 12.99 -1.60
CA ARG A 133 -9.62 13.55 -2.35
C ARG A 133 -8.35 12.71 -2.25
N VAL A 134 -8.13 12.04 -1.11
CA VAL A 134 -7.04 11.06 -0.97
C VAL A 134 -7.28 9.84 -1.85
N GLU A 135 -8.50 9.29 -1.86
CA GLU A 135 -8.85 8.16 -2.73
C GLU A 135 -8.68 8.50 -4.22
N ASP A 136 -9.12 9.69 -4.64
CA ASP A 136 -8.99 10.19 -6.01
C ASP A 136 -7.52 10.35 -6.43
N ALA A 137 -6.65 10.83 -5.52
CA ALA A 137 -5.21 10.95 -5.76
C ALA A 137 -4.55 9.57 -5.94
N CYS A 138 -4.89 8.60 -5.10
CA CYS A 138 -4.45 7.21 -5.23
C CYS A 138 -4.86 6.63 -6.59
N GLU A 139 -6.14 6.79 -6.97
CA GLU A 139 -6.69 6.30 -8.23
C GLU A 139 -6.02 6.96 -9.45
N THR A 140 -5.84 8.28 -9.41
CA THR A 140 -5.25 9.05 -10.51
C THR A 140 -3.81 8.60 -10.79
N CYS A 141 -3.01 8.39 -9.74
CA CYS A 141 -1.65 7.89 -9.89
C CYS A 141 -1.64 6.46 -10.43
N HIS A 142 -2.47 5.56 -9.90
CA HIS A 142 -2.54 4.17 -10.34
C HIS A 142 -2.98 4.04 -11.80
N LYS A 143 -3.99 4.82 -12.25
CA LYS A 143 -4.42 4.85 -13.66
C LYS A 143 -3.28 5.24 -14.61
N ALA A 144 -2.44 6.18 -14.19
CA ALA A 144 -1.32 6.64 -15.00
C ALA A 144 -0.14 5.65 -15.01
N PHE A 145 0.15 5.02 -13.86
CA PHE A 145 1.47 4.43 -13.63
C PHE A 145 1.49 2.99 -13.13
N ARG A 146 0.37 2.39 -12.74
CA ARG A 146 0.32 1.00 -12.27
C ARG A 146 -0.22 0.08 -13.36
N ALA A 147 0.39 -1.09 -13.51
CA ALA A 147 -0.16 -2.18 -14.30
C ALA A 147 -1.25 -2.87 -13.48
N TYR A 148 -2.45 -3.01 -14.07
CA TYR A 148 -3.57 -3.74 -13.52
C TYR A 148 -3.64 -5.16 -14.10
#